data_AF-A0A7W1QRK4-F1
#
_entry.id   AF-A0A7W1QRK4-F1
#
_cell.length_a   1.000
_cell.length_b   1.000
_cell.length_c   1.000
_cell.angle_alpha   90.00
_cell.angle_beta   90.00
_cell.angle_gamma   90.00
#
_symmetry.space_group_name_H-M   'P 1'
#
loop_
_entity.id
_entity.type
_entity.pdbx_description
1 polymer ?
#
loop_
_entity_poly.entity_id
_entity_poly.type
_entity_poly.pdbx_seq_one_letter_code
_entity_poly.pdbx_strand_id
1 'polypeptide(L)'
;MTTALEPRSKSTEMLAKIIDGINRLDDARKDLMDTLPHLEDEEIIQTRMGARALGAWSWVIECGCDAEMMKRVEVKRGRGNKDVDQKGKVAAVNKHAYQCGQQPATIYRNVQIYNTFQNVLIVQNNLLEEKGFYEAALRTDNPPAALEVFAREKDKNVFFSVRDAYREAEKLKQKTFRLSDSTLDKVWDRIQDGCYTADAILKCGECGKNIFDLDADQIKLYMEQLVGSGKAEWRDQGGKTDVGRGGPTELCVPVDLPAGSNYRAYRPTVEYGDDSEEF
;
A
#
# COMPACT_ATOMS: atom_id res chain seq x y z
N MET A 1 3.44 8.10 -57.12
CA MET A 1 3.48 8.66 -55.75
C MET A 1 3.78 7.52 -54.80
N THR A 2 5.05 7.33 -54.49
CA THR A 2 5.54 6.33 -53.54
C THR A 2 5.39 6.95 -52.17
N THR A 3 4.34 6.58 -51.44
CA THR A 3 4.15 6.98 -50.04
C THR A 3 5.32 6.42 -49.26
N ALA A 4 6.26 7.28 -48.86
CA ALA A 4 7.37 6.90 -48.01
C ALA A 4 6.78 6.36 -46.70
N LEU A 5 7.05 5.09 -46.41
CA LEU A 5 6.74 4.48 -45.12
C LEU A 5 7.46 5.30 -44.05
N GLU A 6 6.68 5.95 -43.19
CA GLU A 6 7.23 6.68 -42.04
C GLU A 6 8.13 5.75 -41.21
N PRO A 7 9.27 6.24 -40.70
CA PRO A 7 10.18 5.44 -39.92
C PRO A 7 9.45 4.88 -38.69
N ARG A 8 9.36 3.54 -38.60
CA ARG A 8 8.79 2.86 -37.43
C ARG A 8 9.50 3.38 -36.18
N SER A 9 8.72 3.87 -35.21
CA SER A 9 9.29 4.36 -33.94
C SER A 9 10.10 3.24 -33.28
N LYS A 10 11.18 3.57 -32.53
CA LYS A 10 11.98 2.58 -31.77
C LYS A 10 11.10 1.66 -30.89
N SER A 11 9.99 2.18 -30.38
CA SER A 11 8.99 1.45 -29.61
C SER A 11 8.31 0.34 -30.41
N THR A 12 8.05 0.57 -31.71
CA THR A 12 7.43 -0.41 -32.61
C THR A 12 8.38 -1.57 -32.91
N GLU A 13 9.68 -1.30 -33.06
CA GLU A 13 10.69 -2.35 -33.27
C GLU A 13 10.91 -3.21 -32.03
N MET A 14 10.97 -2.60 -30.84
CA MET A 14 11.08 -3.33 -29.58
C MET A 14 9.85 -4.22 -29.33
N LEU A 15 8.65 -3.70 -29.57
CA LEU A 15 7.41 -4.49 -29.45
C LEU A 15 7.39 -5.68 -30.40
N ALA A 16 7.82 -5.50 -31.65
CA ALA A 16 7.89 -6.59 -32.62
C ALA A 16 8.84 -7.72 -32.14
N LYS A 17 10.00 -7.38 -31.57
CA LYS A 17 10.94 -8.36 -31.01
C LYS A 17 10.34 -9.11 -29.81
N ILE A 18 9.60 -8.41 -28.94
CA ILE A 18 8.94 -9.03 -27.79
C ILE A 18 7.87 -10.02 -28.26
N ILE A 19 7.02 -9.61 -29.21
CA ILE A 19 5.97 -10.48 -29.75
C ILE A 19 6.56 -11.70 -30.46
N ASP A 20 7.60 -11.52 -31.28
CA ASP A 20 8.30 -12.63 -31.92
C ASP A 20 8.89 -13.60 -30.89
N GLY A 21 9.50 -13.09 -29.82
CA GLY A 21 9.98 -13.90 -28.71
C GLY A 21 8.88 -14.70 -28.02
N ILE A 22 7.72 -14.08 -27.76
CA ILE A 22 6.56 -14.77 -27.16
C ILE A 22 6.03 -15.87 -28.08
N ASN A 23 5.93 -15.62 -29.39
CA ASN A 23 5.46 -16.62 -30.34
C ASN A 23 6.40 -17.83 -30.40
N ARG A 24 7.72 -17.61 -30.36
CA ARG A 24 8.71 -18.69 -30.29
C ARG A 24 8.59 -19.53 -29.01
N LEU A 25 8.09 -18.96 -27.91
CA LEU A 25 7.83 -19.74 -26.70
C LEU A 25 6.69 -20.75 -26.88
N ASP A 26 5.70 -20.47 -27.75
CA ASP A 26 4.62 -21.41 -28.03
C ASP A 26 5.11 -22.62 -28.85
N ASP A 27 5.99 -22.37 -29.83
CA ASP A 27 6.68 -23.43 -30.58
C ASP A 27 7.57 -24.25 -29.64
N ALA A 28 8.41 -23.58 -28.85
CA ALA A 28 9.29 -24.23 -27.88
C ALA A 28 8.52 -25.02 -26.82
N ARG A 29 7.32 -24.60 -26.42
CA ARG A 29 6.45 -25.35 -25.52
C ARG A 29 6.15 -26.74 -26.08
N LYS A 30 5.85 -26.85 -27.38
CA LYS A 30 5.53 -28.14 -28.00
C LYS A 30 6.74 -29.06 -27.97
N ASP A 31 7.88 -28.58 -28.43
CA ASP A 31 9.13 -29.35 -28.46
C ASP A 31 9.55 -29.77 -27.03
N LEU A 32 9.34 -28.89 -26.05
CA LEU A 32 9.61 -29.19 -24.65
C LEU A 32 8.73 -30.32 -24.13
N MET A 33 7.42 -30.31 -24.43
CA MET A 33 6.51 -31.38 -24.01
C MET A 33 6.86 -32.74 -24.62
N ASP A 34 7.34 -32.75 -25.87
CA ASP A 34 7.82 -33.96 -26.55
C ASP A 34 9.14 -34.46 -25.96
N THR A 35 10.00 -33.56 -25.48
CA THR A 35 11.32 -33.88 -24.90
C THR A 35 11.24 -34.25 -23.42
N LEU A 36 10.25 -33.75 -22.69
CA LEU A 36 10.14 -33.89 -21.22
C LEU A 36 10.26 -35.33 -20.69
N PRO A 37 9.70 -36.38 -21.33
CA PRO A 37 9.88 -37.77 -20.90
C PRO A 37 11.33 -38.31 -21.00
N HIS A 38 12.21 -37.58 -21.69
CA HIS A 38 13.60 -37.95 -21.95
C HIS A 38 14.60 -37.09 -21.19
N LEU A 39 14.13 -36.12 -20.40
CA LEU A 39 14.98 -35.27 -19.56
C LEU A 39 15.34 -35.99 -18.26
N GLU A 40 16.53 -35.70 -17.76
CA GLU A 40 16.95 -36.14 -16.42
C GLU A 40 16.23 -35.31 -15.33
N ASP A 41 16.15 -35.85 -14.10
CA ASP A 41 15.42 -35.22 -12.99
C ASP A 41 15.86 -33.77 -12.73
N GLU A 42 17.17 -33.49 -12.80
CA GLU A 42 17.71 -32.14 -12.61
C GLU A 42 17.27 -31.18 -13.73
N GLU A 43 17.22 -31.66 -14.98
CA GLU A 43 16.77 -30.88 -16.14
C GLU A 43 15.26 -30.60 -16.05
N ILE A 44 14.48 -31.55 -15.55
CA ILE A 44 13.04 -31.37 -15.25
C ILE A 44 12.85 -30.29 -14.17
N ILE A 45 13.66 -30.31 -13.11
CA ILE A 45 13.61 -29.28 -12.05
C ILE A 45 13.95 -27.90 -12.61
N GLN A 46 15.03 -27.79 -13.39
CA GLN A 46 15.43 -26.52 -14.02
C GLN A 46 14.36 -26.00 -14.99
N THR A 47 13.80 -26.88 -15.81
CA THR A 47 12.69 -26.58 -16.70
C THR A 47 11.49 -26.03 -15.93
N ARG A 48 11.15 -26.68 -14.81
CA ARG A 48 10.07 -26.25 -13.93
C ARG A 48 10.34 -24.87 -13.32
N MET A 49 11.56 -24.61 -12.86
CA MET A 49 11.96 -23.30 -12.32
C MET A 49 11.85 -22.20 -13.38
N GLY A 50 12.33 -22.47 -14.61
CA GLY A 50 12.21 -21.55 -15.74
C GLY A 50 10.75 -21.24 -16.10
N ALA A 51 9.89 -22.27 -16.12
CA ALA A 51 8.46 -22.09 -16.36
C ALA A 51 7.77 -21.23 -15.28
N ARG A 52 8.17 -21.36 -14.01
CA ARG A 52 7.66 -20.51 -12.92
C ARG A 52 8.09 -19.06 -13.09
N ALA A 53 9.37 -18.81 -13.41
CA ALA A 53 9.87 -17.47 -13.67
C ALA A 53 9.13 -16.80 -14.85
N LEU A 54 8.88 -17.55 -15.93
CA LEU A 54 8.09 -17.07 -17.06
C LEU A 54 6.65 -16.73 -16.64
N GLY A 55 6.02 -17.60 -15.86
CA GLY A 55 4.68 -17.34 -15.30
C GLY A 55 4.64 -16.08 -14.44
N ALA A 56 5.67 -15.85 -13.63
CA ALA A 56 5.80 -14.65 -12.81
C ALA A 56 5.89 -13.38 -13.68
N TRP A 57 6.71 -13.40 -14.73
CA TRP A 57 6.83 -12.27 -15.65
C TRP A 57 5.54 -12.00 -16.41
N SER A 58 4.84 -13.06 -16.86
CA SER A 58 3.59 -12.95 -17.60
C SER A 58 2.57 -12.11 -16.84
N TRP A 59 2.28 -12.46 -15.58
CA TRP A 59 1.24 -11.74 -14.83
C TRP A 59 1.65 -10.30 -14.48
N VAL A 60 2.95 -10.03 -14.30
CA VAL A 60 3.44 -8.66 -14.07
C VAL A 60 3.22 -7.79 -15.31
N ILE A 61 3.54 -8.32 -16.49
CA ILE A 61 3.31 -7.64 -17.77
C ILE A 61 1.81 -7.40 -17.98
N GLU A 62 0.96 -8.39 -17.72
CA GLU A 62 -0.50 -8.23 -17.77
C GLU A 62 -0.97 -7.07 -16.88
N CYS A 63 -0.47 -6.99 -15.64
CA CYS A 63 -0.80 -5.90 -14.72
C CYS A 63 -0.37 -4.53 -15.25
N GLY A 64 0.82 -4.44 -15.85
CA GLY A 64 1.31 -3.22 -16.48
C GLY A 64 0.50 -2.81 -17.70
N CYS A 65 0.13 -3.75 -18.57
CA CYS A 65 -0.74 -3.50 -19.72
C CYS A 65 -2.10 -2.98 -19.28
N ASP A 66 -2.75 -3.63 -18.33
CA ASP A 66 -4.06 -3.21 -17.82
C ASP A 66 -4.01 -1.82 -17.18
N ALA A 67 -2.97 -1.53 -16.40
CA ALA A 67 -2.76 -0.22 -15.79
C ALA A 67 -2.56 0.88 -16.85
N GLU A 68 -1.70 0.65 -17.84
CA GLU A 68 -1.42 1.62 -18.90
C GLU A 68 -2.63 1.92 -19.76
N MET A 69 -3.41 0.91 -20.12
CA MET A 69 -4.64 1.15 -20.84
C MET A 69 -5.67 1.91 -20.01
N MET A 70 -5.78 1.61 -18.71
CA MET A 70 -6.72 2.30 -17.83
C MET A 70 -6.38 3.78 -17.65
N LYS A 71 -5.11 4.17 -17.77
CA LYS A 71 -4.70 5.58 -17.82
C LYS A 71 -5.19 6.30 -19.08
N ARG A 72 -5.39 5.58 -20.19
CA ARG A 72 -5.82 6.15 -21.48
C ARG A 72 -7.33 6.37 -21.58
N VAL A 73 -8.12 5.83 -20.65
CA VAL A 73 -9.58 5.99 -20.68
C VAL A 73 -9.97 7.34 -20.09
N GLU A 74 -10.69 8.14 -20.86
CA GLU A 74 -11.22 9.43 -20.41
C GLU A 74 -12.20 9.25 -19.24
N VAL A 75 -11.99 9.98 -18.14
CA VAL A 75 -12.92 10.02 -17.01
C VAL A 75 -13.95 11.11 -17.27
N LYS A 76 -15.13 10.75 -17.80
CA LYS A 76 -16.27 11.70 -17.80
C LYS A 76 -16.61 12.04 -16.35
N ARG A 77 -16.51 13.33 -15.98
CA ARG A 77 -16.96 13.88 -14.70
C ARG A 77 -18.24 14.68 -14.97
N GLY A 78 -19.39 14.20 -14.47
CA GLY A 78 -20.67 14.91 -14.64
C GLY A 78 -21.82 14.33 -13.81
N ARG A 79 -22.70 15.20 -13.30
CA ARG A 79 -23.86 14.82 -12.49
C ARG A 79 -24.86 14.06 -13.38
N GLY A 80 -24.98 12.75 -13.19
CA GLY A 80 -25.89 11.88 -13.94
C GLY A 80 -25.32 10.51 -14.29
N ASN A 81 -23.97 10.35 -14.36
CA ASN A 81 -23.17 9.12 -14.41
C ASN A 81 -23.73 7.86 -15.12
N LYS A 82 -24.64 8.01 -16.09
CA LYS A 82 -25.00 6.94 -17.02
C LYS A 82 -24.16 7.08 -18.26
N ASP A 83 -23.32 6.08 -18.51
CA ASP A 83 -22.49 5.99 -19.69
C ASP A 83 -23.31 5.52 -20.89
N VAL A 84 -24.15 6.43 -21.41
CA VAL A 84 -25.03 6.14 -22.56
C VAL A 84 -24.22 5.82 -23.82
N ASP A 85 -23.01 6.38 -23.93
CA ASP A 85 -22.14 6.25 -25.12
C ASP A 85 -21.17 5.05 -25.03
N GLN A 86 -21.14 4.30 -23.92
CA GLN A 86 -20.16 3.24 -23.64
C GLN A 86 -18.69 3.71 -23.76
N LYS A 87 -18.41 4.97 -23.41
CA LYS A 87 -17.07 5.57 -23.46
C LYS A 87 -16.42 5.72 -22.08
N GLY A 88 -17.17 5.47 -21.02
CA GLY A 88 -16.71 5.57 -19.65
C GLY A 88 -15.81 4.42 -19.23
N LYS A 89 -15.17 4.59 -18.08
CA LYS A 89 -14.22 3.64 -17.48
C LYS A 89 -14.78 2.21 -17.37
N VAL A 90 -16.05 2.06 -17.01
CA VAL A 90 -16.70 0.74 -16.86
C VAL A 90 -16.88 0.07 -18.23
N ALA A 91 -17.37 0.78 -19.24
CA ALA A 91 -17.54 0.22 -20.58
C ALA A 91 -16.20 -0.13 -21.23
N ALA A 92 -15.18 0.71 -21.06
CA ALA A 92 -13.83 0.43 -21.53
C ALA A 92 -13.24 -0.82 -20.87
N VAL A 93 -13.41 -0.98 -19.55
CA VAL A 93 -12.97 -2.19 -18.83
C VAL A 93 -13.73 -3.42 -19.31
N ASN A 94 -15.06 -3.35 -19.46
CA ASN A 94 -15.86 -4.48 -19.93
C ASN A 94 -15.46 -4.91 -21.34
N LYS A 95 -15.22 -3.94 -22.24
CA LYS A 95 -14.75 -4.20 -23.60
C LYS A 95 -13.39 -4.89 -23.59
N HIS A 96 -12.44 -4.38 -22.81
CA HIS A 96 -11.11 -5.00 -22.70
C HIS A 96 -11.17 -6.39 -22.08
N ALA A 97 -11.90 -6.54 -20.98
CA ALA A 97 -12.10 -7.82 -20.31
C ALA A 97 -12.66 -8.86 -21.30
N TYR A 98 -13.63 -8.48 -22.11
CA TYR A 98 -14.14 -9.33 -23.19
C TYR A 98 -13.07 -9.69 -24.23
N GLN A 99 -12.27 -8.71 -24.69
CA GLN A 99 -11.20 -8.94 -25.68
C GLN A 99 -10.10 -9.88 -25.16
N CYS A 100 -9.81 -9.84 -23.87
CA CYS A 100 -8.81 -10.69 -23.24
C CYS A 100 -9.37 -12.01 -22.65
N GLY A 101 -10.68 -12.25 -22.76
CA GLY A 101 -11.33 -13.42 -22.15
C GLY A 101 -11.25 -13.42 -20.61
N GLN A 102 -11.22 -12.25 -19.99
CA GLN A 102 -11.09 -12.05 -18.55
C GLN A 102 -12.36 -11.46 -17.93
N GLN A 103 -12.46 -11.54 -16.61
CA GLN A 103 -13.50 -10.82 -15.86
C GLN A 103 -13.07 -9.36 -15.62
N PRO A 104 -14.01 -8.39 -15.65
CA PRO A 104 -13.72 -6.99 -15.32
C PRO A 104 -13.02 -6.81 -13.97
N ALA A 105 -13.39 -7.63 -12.97
CA ALA A 105 -12.76 -7.62 -11.65
C ALA A 105 -11.26 -7.96 -11.70
N THR A 106 -10.85 -8.83 -12.61
CA THR A 106 -9.43 -9.16 -12.83
C THR A 106 -8.67 -7.95 -13.33
N ILE A 107 -9.22 -7.23 -14.31
CA ILE A 107 -8.60 -6.00 -14.86
C ILE A 107 -8.43 -4.95 -13.76
N TYR A 108 -9.46 -4.70 -12.96
CA TYR A 108 -9.35 -3.76 -11.83
C TYR A 108 -8.31 -4.21 -10.80
N ARG A 109 -8.25 -5.51 -10.49
CA ARG A 109 -7.27 -6.07 -9.56
C ARG A 109 -5.85 -5.91 -10.08
N ASN A 110 -5.62 -6.20 -11.35
CA ASN A 110 -4.34 -6.03 -12.05
C ASN A 110 -3.84 -4.58 -11.97
N VAL A 111 -4.73 -3.63 -12.28
CA VAL A 111 -4.44 -2.19 -12.19
C VAL A 111 -4.08 -1.79 -10.76
N GLN A 112 -4.80 -2.31 -9.76
CA GLN A 112 -4.52 -2.04 -8.36
C GLN A 112 -3.13 -2.57 -7.96
N ILE A 113 -2.81 -3.83 -8.30
CA ILE A 113 -1.50 -4.43 -8.03
C ILE A 113 -0.39 -3.59 -8.65
N TYR A 114 -0.50 -3.25 -9.94
CA TYR A 114 0.54 -2.48 -10.62
C TYR A 114 0.73 -1.10 -9.98
N ASN A 115 -0.35 -0.35 -9.77
CA ASN A 115 -0.25 1.00 -9.21
C ASN A 115 0.31 1.01 -7.78
N THR A 116 -0.01 0.00 -6.97
CA THR A 116 0.50 -0.11 -5.60
C THR A 116 1.95 -0.58 -5.55
N PHE A 117 2.36 -1.49 -6.46
CA PHE A 117 3.64 -2.20 -6.34
C PHE A 117 4.61 -1.98 -7.50
N GLN A 118 4.36 -1.08 -8.46
CA GLN A 118 5.19 -0.92 -9.68
C GLN A 118 6.70 -0.89 -9.42
N ASN A 119 7.15 -0.19 -8.36
CA ASN A 119 8.58 -0.11 -8.02
C ASN A 119 9.13 -1.48 -7.57
N VAL A 120 8.33 -2.23 -6.84
CA VAL A 120 8.67 -3.57 -6.36
C VAL A 120 8.67 -4.58 -7.51
N LEU A 121 7.66 -4.51 -8.38
CA LEU A 121 7.52 -5.39 -9.54
C LEU A 121 8.65 -5.27 -10.56
N ILE A 122 9.24 -4.08 -10.69
CA ILE A 122 10.35 -3.82 -11.63
C ILE A 122 11.71 -4.23 -11.05
N VAL A 123 11.88 -4.15 -9.71
CA VAL A 123 13.18 -4.28 -9.05
C VAL A 123 13.41 -5.65 -8.39
N GLN A 124 12.37 -6.38 -7.97
CA GLN A 124 12.55 -7.57 -7.14
C GLN A 124 13.05 -8.82 -7.89
N ASN A 125 14.02 -9.49 -7.26
CA ASN A 125 14.31 -10.91 -7.46
C ASN A 125 13.26 -11.77 -6.73
N ASN A 126 12.21 -12.15 -7.45
CA ASN A 126 11.33 -13.35 -7.37
C ASN A 126 11.15 -14.19 -6.08
N LEU A 127 11.36 -13.71 -4.86
CA LEU A 127 11.01 -14.50 -3.65
C LEU A 127 9.50 -14.77 -3.55
N LEU A 128 8.67 -13.89 -4.10
CA LEU A 128 7.21 -13.98 -4.12
C LEU A 128 6.70 -14.08 -5.57
N GLU A 129 6.99 -15.19 -6.26
CA GLU A 129 6.66 -15.37 -7.68
C GLU A 129 5.15 -15.35 -7.99
N GLU A 130 4.32 -15.70 -7.01
CA GLU A 130 2.88 -15.89 -7.19
C GLU A 130 2.13 -14.58 -6.97
N LYS A 131 1.32 -14.19 -7.97
CA LYS A 131 0.41 -13.02 -7.92
C LYS A 131 -0.44 -12.96 -6.64
N GLY A 132 -0.82 -14.12 -6.11
CA GLY A 132 -1.63 -14.23 -4.89
C GLY A 132 -1.02 -13.56 -3.65
N PHE A 133 0.31 -13.46 -3.54
CA PHE A 133 0.95 -12.73 -2.44
C PHE A 133 0.66 -11.23 -2.50
N TYR A 134 0.67 -10.66 -3.70
CA TYR A 134 0.33 -9.26 -3.94
C TYR A 134 -1.17 -8.99 -3.69
N GLU A 135 -2.03 -9.94 -4.08
CA GLU A 135 -3.46 -9.86 -3.78
C GLU A 135 -3.76 -9.92 -2.28
N ALA A 136 -3.03 -10.74 -1.52
CA ALA A 136 -3.10 -10.80 -0.07
C ALA A 136 -2.61 -9.49 0.56
N ALA A 137 -1.49 -8.95 0.10
CA ALA A 137 -0.93 -7.70 0.58
C ALA A 137 -1.88 -6.52 0.37
N LEU A 138 -2.57 -6.45 -0.78
CA LEU A 138 -3.60 -5.42 -1.04
C LEU A 138 -4.75 -5.39 -0.04
N ARG A 139 -4.88 -6.41 0.82
CA ARG A 139 -5.89 -6.38 1.86
C ARG A 139 -5.45 -5.51 3.04
N THR A 140 -4.17 -5.36 3.33
CA THR A 140 -3.67 -4.64 4.52
C THR A 140 -3.70 -3.12 4.35
N ASP A 141 -3.55 -2.39 5.45
CA ASP A 141 -3.51 -0.92 5.45
C ASP A 141 -2.21 -0.39 4.81
N ASN A 142 -1.11 -1.13 4.96
CA ASN A 142 0.18 -0.88 4.31
C ASN A 142 0.61 -2.11 3.47
N PRO A 143 0.20 -2.18 2.19
CA PRO A 143 0.50 -3.32 1.33
C PRO A 143 2.00 -3.55 1.07
N PRO A 144 2.84 -2.52 0.81
CA PRO A 144 4.29 -2.73 0.65
C PRO A 144 4.95 -3.37 1.87
N ALA A 145 4.62 -2.90 3.08
CA ALA A 145 5.16 -3.49 4.32
C ALA A 145 4.69 -4.95 4.52
N ALA A 146 3.46 -5.28 4.11
CA ALA A 146 2.97 -6.65 4.16
C ALA A 146 3.77 -7.59 3.23
N LEU A 147 4.17 -7.14 2.04
CA LEU A 147 5.03 -7.92 1.14
C LEU A 147 6.40 -8.22 1.77
N GLU A 148 6.99 -7.28 2.49
CA GLU A 148 8.26 -7.51 3.21
C GLU A 148 8.11 -8.55 4.32
N VAL A 149 6.96 -8.58 5.00
CA VAL A 149 6.64 -9.65 5.96
C VAL A 149 6.54 -10.98 5.24
N PHE A 150 5.80 -11.06 4.12
CA PHE A 150 5.63 -12.31 3.37
C PHE A 150 6.96 -12.83 2.83
N ALA A 151 7.83 -11.96 2.31
CA ALA A 151 9.15 -12.33 1.84
C ALA A 151 10.02 -12.90 2.97
N ARG A 152 9.99 -12.28 4.16
CA ARG A 152 10.71 -12.80 5.34
C ARG A 152 10.16 -14.14 5.82
N GLU A 153 8.84 -14.33 5.82
CA GLU A 153 8.25 -15.61 6.22
C GLU A 153 8.51 -16.71 5.18
N LYS A 154 8.58 -16.37 3.89
CA LYS A 154 8.97 -17.28 2.80
C LYS A 154 10.44 -17.69 2.87
N ASP A 155 11.32 -16.76 3.24
CA ASP A 155 12.75 -17.02 3.45
C ASP A 155 12.98 -17.99 4.63
N LYS A 156 12.23 -17.80 5.73
CA LYS A 156 12.24 -18.72 6.88
C LYS A 156 11.62 -20.07 6.56
N ASN A 157 10.56 -20.08 5.75
CA ASN A 157 9.80 -21.27 5.39
C ASN A 157 9.46 -21.28 3.90
N VAL A 158 10.21 -22.08 3.13
CA VAL A 158 10.02 -22.24 1.67
C VAL A 158 8.59 -22.69 1.32
N PHE A 159 7.88 -23.37 2.23
CA PHE A 159 6.49 -23.80 2.04
C PHE A 159 5.45 -22.73 2.38
N PHE A 160 5.85 -21.52 2.80
CA PHE A 160 4.93 -20.41 3.04
C PHE A 160 4.11 -20.14 1.79
N SER A 161 2.81 -20.37 1.89
CA SER A 161 1.89 -20.36 0.75
C SER A 161 1.14 -19.05 0.66
N VAL A 162 0.49 -18.81 -0.49
CA VAL A 162 -0.46 -17.69 -0.64
C VAL A 162 -1.56 -17.73 0.44
N ARG A 163 -2.00 -18.93 0.83
CA ARG A 163 -3.00 -19.08 1.92
C ARG A 163 -2.46 -18.57 3.25
N ASP A 164 -1.19 -18.80 3.55
CA ASP A 164 -0.55 -18.31 4.77
C ASP A 164 -0.35 -16.80 4.71
N ALA A 165 -0.01 -16.25 3.54
CA ALA A 165 0.02 -14.80 3.33
C ALA A 165 -1.33 -14.13 3.59
N TYR A 166 -2.45 -14.74 3.16
CA TYR A 166 -3.78 -14.25 3.51
C TYR A 166 -4.05 -14.27 5.03
N ARG A 167 -3.57 -15.29 5.75
CA ARG A 167 -3.70 -15.35 7.22
C ARG A 167 -2.84 -14.28 7.90
N GLU A 168 -1.62 -14.06 7.42
CA GLU A 168 -0.74 -13.00 7.95
C GLU A 168 -1.30 -11.61 7.65
N ALA A 169 -1.85 -11.37 6.45
CA ALA A 169 -2.54 -10.13 6.12
C ALA A 169 -3.67 -9.82 7.11
N GLU A 170 -4.45 -10.84 7.48
CA GLU A 170 -5.54 -10.69 8.45
C GLU A 170 -5.02 -10.38 9.86
N LYS A 171 -3.91 -11.01 10.29
CA LYS A 171 -3.25 -10.66 11.56
C LYS A 171 -2.73 -9.23 11.56
N LEU A 172 -2.18 -8.75 10.44
CA LEU A 172 -1.71 -7.38 10.30
C LEU A 172 -2.86 -6.38 10.46
N LYS A 173 -4.02 -6.64 9.83
CA LYS A 173 -5.24 -5.85 10.06
C LYS A 173 -5.70 -5.86 11.51
N GLN A 174 -5.74 -7.05 12.10
CA GLN A 174 -6.20 -7.20 13.48
C GLN A 174 -5.25 -6.52 14.47
N LYS A 175 -3.95 -6.43 14.18
CA LYS A 175 -3.00 -5.64 14.99
C LYS A 175 -3.25 -4.13 14.87
N THR A 176 -3.63 -3.63 13.69
CA THR A 176 -4.09 -2.23 13.55
C THR A 176 -5.42 -2.00 14.29
N PHE A 177 -6.31 -3.00 14.28
CA PHE A 177 -7.66 -2.87 14.84
C PHE A 177 -7.76 -3.14 16.35
N ARG A 178 -6.91 -4.03 16.89
CA ARG A 178 -6.83 -4.35 18.33
C ARG A 178 -5.60 -3.71 18.95
N LEU A 179 -5.60 -2.40 18.89
CA LEU A 179 -5.04 -1.58 19.93
C LEU A 179 -5.67 -2.02 21.27
N SER A 180 -4.87 -2.33 22.30
CA SER A 180 -5.40 -2.98 23.50
C SER A 180 -6.33 -2.01 24.24
N ASP A 181 -7.50 -2.48 24.73
CA ASP A 181 -8.43 -1.65 25.50
C ASP A 181 -7.70 -0.96 26.67
N SER A 182 -6.74 -1.64 27.31
CA SER A 182 -5.94 -1.06 28.40
C SER A 182 -5.02 0.09 27.95
N THR A 183 -4.55 0.07 26.71
CA THR A 183 -3.72 1.17 26.16
C THR A 183 -4.61 2.32 25.71
N LEU A 184 -5.79 2.01 25.15
CA LEU A 184 -6.78 3.03 24.79
C LEU A 184 -7.25 3.80 26.03
N ASP A 185 -7.50 3.12 27.14
CA ASP A 185 -7.85 3.75 28.42
C ASP A 185 -6.72 4.67 28.92
N LYS A 186 -5.45 4.21 28.88
CA LYS A 186 -4.31 5.06 29.29
C LYS A 186 -4.10 6.26 28.36
N VAL A 187 -4.30 6.09 27.06
CA VAL A 187 -4.24 7.21 26.10
C VAL A 187 -5.36 8.21 26.40
N TRP A 188 -6.55 7.73 26.73
CA TRP A 188 -7.67 8.56 27.16
C TRP A 188 -7.37 9.32 28.45
N ASP A 189 -6.81 8.68 29.47
CA ASP A 189 -6.40 9.32 30.72
C ASP A 189 -5.41 10.48 30.45
N ARG A 190 -4.42 10.26 29.57
CA ARG A 190 -3.46 11.32 29.18
C ARG A 190 -4.14 12.49 28.47
N ILE A 191 -5.15 12.23 27.64
CA ILE A 191 -5.95 13.27 26.99
C ILE A 191 -6.75 14.05 28.04
N GLN A 192 -7.32 13.38 29.03
CA GLN A 192 -8.01 14.03 30.16
C GLN A 192 -7.06 14.87 31.01
N ASP A 193 -5.80 14.47 31.13
CA ASP A 193 -4.71 15.23 31.77
C ASP A 193 -4.19 16.42 30.94
N GLY A 194 -4.76 16.66 29.75
CA GLY A 194 -4.41 17.79 28.90
C GLY A 194 -3.31 17.52 27.86
N CYS A 195 -2.95 16.26 27.64
CA CYS A 195 -1.99 15.87 26.60
C CYS A 195 -2.72 15.60 25.28
N TYR A 196 -2.85 16.63 24.44
CA TYR A 196 -3.70 16.57 23.24
C TYR A 196 -2.97 16.24 21.93
N THR A 197 -1.64 16.11 21.95
CA THR A 197 -0.84 15.71 20.78
C THR A 197 -0.25 14.32 21.00
N ALA A 198 -0.01 13.60 19.90
CA ALA A 198 0.62 12.27 19.96
C ALA A 198 1.96 12.30 20.73
N ASP A 199 2.78 13.33 20.50
CA ASP A 199 4.05 13.51 21.21
C ASP A 199 3.89 13.75 22.71
N ALA A 200 2.87 14.53 23.12
CA ALA A 200 2.61 14.80 24.54
C ALA A 200 2.05 13.56 25.25
N ILE A 201 1.25 12.76 24.56
CA ILE A 201 0.74 11.48 25.07
C ILE A 201 1.89 10.50 25.25
N LEU A 202 2.78 10.38 24.24
CA LEU A 202 3.92 9.47 24.25
C LEU A 202 4.92 9.70 25.37
N LYS A 203 5.16 10.96 25.75
CA LYS A 203 6.26 11.33 26.63
C LYS A 203 5.79 11.60 28.04
N CYS A 204 6.52 11.06 29.02
CA CYS A 204 6.39 11.48 30.42
C CYS A 204 6.73 12.96 30.55
N GLY A 205 5.87 13.75 31.20
CA GLY A 205 6.10 15.18 31.42
C GLY A 205 7.35 15.48 32.27
N GLU A 206 7.73 14.57 33.16
CA GLU A 206 8.87 14.78 34.07
C GLU A 206 10.22 14.37 33.46
N CYS A 207 10.28 13.21 32.80
CA CYS A 207 11.55 12.65 32.32
C CYS A 207 11.67 12.54 30.79
N GLY A 208 10.62 12.90 30.04
CA GLY A 208 10.62 12.87 28.57
C GLY A 208 10.70 11.47 27.93
N LYS A 209 10.72 10.40 28.72
CA LYS A 209 10.77 9.01 28.22
C LYS A 209 9.43 8.58 27.63
N ASN A 210 9.50 7.67 26.66
CA ASN A 210 8.34 7.03 26.07
C ASN A 210 7.69 6.09 27.11
N ILE A 211 6.40 6.30 27.40
CA ILE A 211 5.66 5.53 28.43
C ILE A 211 4.86 4.36 27.87
N PHE A 212 4.71 4.28 26.54
CA PHE A 212 3.87 3.27 25.89
C PHE A 212 4.66 2.24 25.08
N ASP A 213 5.97 2.44 24.87
CA ASP A 213 6.77 1.70 23.88
C ASP A 213 6.12 1.70 22.48
N LEU A 214 5.40 2.79 22.17
CA LEU A 214 4.72 3.02 20.89
C LEU A 214 5.35 4.19 20.15
N ASP A 215 5.18 4.27 18.84
CA ASP A 215 5.53 5.46 18.06
C ASP A 215 4.34 6.44 17.94
N ALA A 216 4.60 7.61 17.37
CA ALA A 216 3.61 8.69 17.26
C ALA A 216 2.45 8.33 16.33
N ASP A 217 2.71 7.53 15.30
CA ASP A 217 1.68 7.10 14.36
C ASP A 217 0.74 6.08 15.01
N GLN A 218 1.29 5.19 15.84
CA GLN A 218 0.50 4.26 16.65
C GLN A 218 -0.38 4.99 17.66
N ILE A 219 0.11 6.03 18.34
CA ILE A 219 -0.71 6.85 19.24
C ILE A 219 -1.81 7.60 18.48
N LYS A 220 -1.53 8.11 17.27
CA LYS A 220 -2.58 8.71 16.43
C LYS A 220 -3.70 7.75 16.12
N LEU A 221 -3.41 6.47 15.88
CA LEU A 221 -4.45 5.45 15.67
C LEU A 221 -5.34 5.28 16.93
N TYR A 222 -4.78 5.33 18.15
CA TYR A 222 -5.59 5.34 19.38
C TYR A 222 -6.46 6.59 19.48
N MET A 223 -5.91 7.76 19.12
CA MET A 223 -6.65 9.02 19.10
C MET A 223 -7.80 8.98 18.09
N GLU A 224 -7.58 8.45 16.89
CA GLU A 224 -8.63 8.26 15.87
C GLU A 224 -9.73 7.32 16.34
N GLN A 225 -9.40 6.25 17.08
CA GLN A 225 -10.40 5.35 17.67
C GLN A 225 -11.26 6.07 18.73
N LEU A 226 -10.64 6.90 19.57
CA LEU A 226 -11.37 7.71 20.56
C LEU A 226 -12.30 8.72 19.88
N VAL A 227 -11.85 9.34 18.79
CA VAL A 227 -12.68 10.24 17.96
C VAL A 227 -13.83 9.49 17.32
N GLY A 228 -13.56 8.33 16.71
CA GLY A 228 -14.60 7.48 16.10
C GLY A 228 -15.63 6.96 17.10
N SER A 229 -15.26 6.82 18.37
CA SER A 229 -16.16 6.44 19.47
C SER A 229 -17.04 7.60 19.99
N GLY A 230 -16.75 8.84 19.58
CA GLY A 230 -17.43 10.05 20.06
C GLY A 230 -16.97 10.53 21.44
N LYS A 231 -15.90 9.97 22.01
CA LYS A 231 -15.30 10.45 23.27
C LYS A 231 -14.45 11.71 23.06
N ALA A 232 -13.80 11.81 21.91
CA ALA A 232 -12.90 12.91 21.56
C ALA A 232 -13.25 13.53 20.19
N GLU A 233 -12.67 14.68 19.90
CA GLU A 233 -12.70 15.31 18.58
C GLU A 233 -11.37 16.00 18.25
N TRP A 234 -11.11 16.13 16.95
CA TRP A 234 -9.97 16.91 16.46
C TRP A 234 -10.30 18.40 16.47
N ARG A 235 -9.41 19.22 17.02
CA ARG A 235 -9.48 20.68 17.00
C ARG A 235 -8.16 21.28 16.56
N ASP A 236 -8.21 22.37 15.81
CA ASP A 236 -7.02 23.12 15.44
C ASP A 236 -6.46 23.91 16.63
N GLN A 237 -5.13 23.87 16.79
CA GLN A 237 -4.44 24.74 17.73
C GLN A 237 -4.45 26.19 17.20
N GLY A 238 -5.22 27.08 17.84
CA GLY A 238 -5.14 28.52 17.57
C GLY A 238 -6.30 29.35 18.10
N GLY A 239 -6.01 30.22 19.08
CA GLY A 239 -6.81 31.44 19.25
C GLY A 239 -6.55 32.41 18.08
N LYS A 240 -7.37 33.46 17.95
CA LYS A 240 -7.36 34.46 16.85
C LYS A 240 -5.99 35.12 16.52
N THR A 241 -4.92 34.86 17.25
CA THR A 241 -3.62 35.55 17.14
C THR A 241 -2.51 34.79 16.41
N ASP A 242 -2.64 33.49 16.10
CA ASP A 242 -1.53 32.65 15.61
C ASP A 242 -1.56 32.35 14.08
N VAL A 243 -2.14 33.24 13.27
CA VAL A 243 -2.36 33.06 11.82
C VAL A 243 -1.06 33.10 10.96
N GLY A 244 0.13 32.85 11.53
CA GLY A 244 1.39 33.09 10.83
C GLY A 244 2.54 32.11 11.05
N ARG A 245 2.40 31.06 11.86
CA ARG A 245 3.52 30.14 12.18
C ARG A 245 3.13 28.67 12.04
N GLY A 246 3.35 28.11 10.85
CA GLY A 246 3.19 26.68 10.58
C GLY A 246 1.74 26.25 10.47
N GLY A 247 1.48 25.14 9.78
CA GLY A 247 0.12 24.59 9.65
C GLY A 247 -0.50 24.31 11.03
N PRO A 248 -1.84 24.29 11.13
CA PRO A 248 -2.52 24.03 12.38
C PRO A 248 -2.05 22.69 12.96
N THR A 249 -1.61 22.69 14.21
CA THR A 249 -1.36 21.44 14.93
C THR A 249 -2.72 20.89 15.35
N GLU A 250 -3.08 19.71 14.86
CA GLU A 250 -4.32 19.02 15.25
C GLU A 250 -4.19 18.51 16.69
N LEU A 251 -5.16 18.87 17.52
CA LEU A 251 -5.27 18.46 18.92
C LEU A 251 -6.45 17.50 19.06
N CYS A 252 -6.25 16.33 19.67
CA CYS A 252 -7.37 15.46 20.06
C CYS A 252 -7.81 15.82 21.47
N VAL A 253 -9.01 16.35 21.61
CA VAL A 253 -9.56 16.83 22.89
C VAL A 253 -10.88 16.13 23.21
N PRO A 254 -11.28 16.06 24.50
CA PRO A 254 -12.64 15.62 24.88
C PRO A 254 -13.74 16.46 24.22
N VAL A 255 -14.82 15.82 23.78
CA VAL A 255 -15.95 16.49 23.08
C VAL A 255 -16.66 17.51 23.97
N ASP A 256 -16.69 17.28 25.28
CA ASP A 256 -17.35 18.13 26.27
C ASP A 256 -16.53 19.36 26.70
N LEU A 257 -15.28 19.49 26.23
CA LEU A 257 -14.45 20.64 26.58
C LEU A 257 -14.92 21.92 25.86
N PRO A 258 -15.05 23.08 26.54
CA PRO A 258 -15.51 24.34 25.94
C PRO A 258 -14.64 24.81 24.76
N ALA A 259 -15.26 25.39 23.74
CA ALA A 259 -14.52 26.08 22.67
C ALA A 259 -13.82 27.34 23.23
N GLY A 260 -12.55 27.54 22.88
CA GLY A 260 -11.79 28.74 23.28
C GLY A 260 -10.93 28.62 24.53
N SER A 261 -10.84 27.43 25.16
CA SER A 261 -9.78 27.14 26.13
C SER A 261 -8.42 27.38 25.48
N ASN A 262 -7.47 28.02 26.18
CA ASN A 262 -6.10 28.15 25.68
C ASN A 262 -5.42 26.78 25.70
N TYR A 263 -5.62 25.99 24.64
CA TYR A 263 -4.99 24.69 24.46
C TYR A 263 -3.49 24.88 24.17
N ARG A 264 -2.69 25.05 25.22
CA ARG A 264 -1.25 24.88 25.11
C ARG A 264 -0.99 23.39 25.14
N ALA A 265 -0.44 22.83 24.06
CA ALA A 265 0.24 21.55 24.15
C ALA A 265 1.22 21.65 25.33
N TYR A 266 1.03 20.81 26.35
CA TYR A 266 1.81 20.86 27.58
C TYR A 266 3.30 20.81 27.20
N ARG A 267 4.00 21.95 27.30
CA ARG A 267 5.46 21.97 27.32
C ARG A 267 5.83 21.78 28.79
N PRO A 268 6.45 20.67 29.18
CA PRO A 268 6.94 20.56 30.54
C PRO A 268 7.85 21.75 30.82
N THR A 269 7.52 22.51 31.87
CA THR A 269 8.37 23.56 32.41
C THR A 269 9.61 22.86 32.94
N VAL A 270 10.67 22.81 32.13
CA VAL A 270 12.00 22.51 32.65
C VAL A 270 12.38 23.76 33.43
N GLU A 271 12.23 23.70 34.76
CA GLU A 271 12.89 24.67 35.63
C GLU A 271 14.39 24.48 35.41
N TYR A 272 14.97 25.31 34.55
CA TYR A 272 16.41 25.49 34.56
C TYR A 272 16.70 26.16 35.90
N GLY A 273 17.29 25.40 36.82
CA GLY A 273 17.90 25.94 38.02
C GLY A 273 18.84 27.06 37.56
N ASP A 274 18.55 28.27 38.04
CA ASP A 274 19.36 29.45 37.83
C ASP A 274 20.63 29.25 38.68
N ASP A 275 21.59 28.49 38.16
CA ASP A 275 22.95 28.40 38.72
C ASP A 275 23.67 29.71 38.36
N SER A 276 23.25 30.81 38.98
CA SER A 276 24.05 32.02 39.07
C SER A 276 25.09 31.82 40.17
N GLU A 277 26.21 31.18 39.83
CA GLU A 277 27.42 31.28 40.64
C GLU A 277 27.97 32.70 40.53
N GLU A 278 28.04 33.35 41.69
CA GLU A 278 28.68 34.63 41.96
C GLU A 278 30.14 34.64 41.48
N PHE A 279 30.52 35.71 40.77
CA PHE A 279 31.90 36.21 40.68
C PHE A 279 31.91 37.71 40.99
#